data_AF-A0A7W3LPV2-F1
#
_entry.id   AF-A0A7W3LPV2-F1
#
_cell.length_a   1.000
_cell.length_b   1.000
_cell.length_c   1.000
_cell.angle_alpha   90.00
_cell.angle_beta   90.00
_cell.angle_gamma   90.00
#
_symmetry.space_group_name_H-M   'P 1'
#
loop_
_entity.id
_entity.type
_entity.pdbx_description
1 polymer ?
#
loop_
_entity_poly.entity_id
_entity_poly.type
_entity_poly.pdbx_seq_one_letter_code
_entity_poly.pdbx_strand_id
1 'polypeptide(L)'
;MLTACLAFAAVAALVTVTPGLDTMLVLRATVTGGRRTGLLAGLGVALGCLTWALASAVGLTALLAASRLAFDVLRVAGAAYLLWLGGRALWTARRGRAAGEAGTADAPMSWREALRTGFTTNLLNPKIGVFYMSLLPQFVPQGASMFWTSMLFAAIHAVQGLLWFGLLAAVAGAARRVLGRPAVRRRLQQVMGVAFIGFGLKLAADH
;
A
#
# COMPACT_ATOMS: atom_id res chain seq x y z
N MET A 1 -7.66 -15.84 -21.17
CA MET A 1 -7.90 -14.56 -20.48
C MET A 1 -8.17 -14.76 -18.99
N LEU A 2 -9.18 -15.54 -18.58
CA LEU A 2 -9.52 -15.76 -17.17
C LEU A 2 -8.32 -16.17 -16.29
N THR A 3 -7.54 -17.16 -16.70
CA THR A 3 -6.35 -17.62 -15.96
C THR A 3 -5.33 -16.51 -15.75
N ALA A 4 -5.13 -15.65 -16.75
CA ALA A 4 -4.22 -14.52 -16.66
C ALA A 4 -4.73 -13.46 -15.67
N CYS A 5 -6.03 -13.15 -15.69
CA CYS A 5 -6.65 -12.26 -14.71
C CYS A 5 -6.49 -12.79 -13.27
N LEU A 6 -6.71 -14.10 -13.05
CA LEU A 6 -6.57 -14.71 -11.72
C LEU A 6 -5.12 -14.70 -11.24
N ALA A 7 -4.18 -15.06 -12.10
CA ALA A 7 -2.75 -15.05 -11.77
C ALA A 7 -2.25 -13.63 -11.46
N PHE A 8 -2.62 -12.65 -12.29
CA PHE A 8 -2.31 -11.25 -12.06
C PHE A 8 -2.95 -10.76 -10.75
N ALA A 9 -4.24 -11.05 -10.53
CA ALA A 9 -4.95 -10.63 -9.32
C ALA A 9 -4.31 -11.19 -8.04
N ALA A 10 -3.81 -12.43 -8.06
CA ALA A 10 -3.11 -13.02 -6.93
C ALA A 10 -1.82 -12.26 -6.60
N VAL A 11 -1.01 -11.94 -7.61
CA VAL A 11 0.24 -11.19 -7.42
C VAL A 11 -0.03 -9.73 -7.03
N ALA A 12 -1.00 -9.08 -7.68
CA ALA A 12 -1.45 -7.74 -7.33
C ALA A 12 -1.96 -7.67 -5.88
N ALA A 13 -2.69 -8.69 -5.41
CA ALA A 13 -3.13 -8.79 -4.02
C ALA A 13 -1.94 -8.82 -3.05
N LEU A 14 -0.92 -9.64 -3.32
CA LEU A 14 0.29 -9.70 -2.48
C LEU A 14 0.99 -8.35 -2.42
N VAL A 15 1.14 -7.67 -3.56
CA VAL A 15 1.75 -6.34 -3.64
C VAL A 15 0.93 -5.28 -2.88
N THR A 16 -0.40 -5.41 -2.92
CA THR A 16 -1.36 -4.51 -2.25
C THR A 16 -1.32 -4.68 -0.74
N VAL A 17 -1.34 -5.93 -0.25
CA VAL A 17 -1.36 -6.24 1.19
C VAL A 17 -0.01 -5.97 1.85
N THR A 18 1.10 -6.06 1.10
CA THR A 18 2.44 -5.75 1.61
C THR A 18 2.49 -4.30 2.08
N PRO A 19 2.67 -4.05 3.39
CA PRO A 19 2.67 -2.70 3.93
C PRO A 19 3.74 -1.83 3.27
N GLY A 20 3.34 -0.65 2.83
CA GLY A 20 4.23 0.32 2.20
C GLY A 20 3.70 1.75 2.36
N LEU A 21 4.27 2.68 1.59
CA LEU A 21 3.93 4.11 1.65
C LEU A 21 2.41 4.35 1.56
N ASP A 22 1.75 3.74 0.59
CA ASP A 22 0.31 3.91 0.34
C ASP A 22 -0.54 3.43 1.54
N THR A 23 -0.19 2.28 2.14
CA THR A 23 -0.88 1.74 3.32
C THR A 23 -0.69 2.63 4.55
N MET A 24 0.53 3.12 4.77
CA MET A 24 0.84 4.03 5.88
C MET A 24 0.14 5.37 5.73
N LEU A 25 0.09 5.90 4.50
CA LEU A 25 -0.64 7.13 4.18
C LEU A 25 -2.13 6.99 4.48
N VAL A 26 -2.77 5.92 4.01
CA VAL A 26 -4.21 5.67 4.24
C VAL A 26 -4.51 5.52 5.73
N LEU A 27 -3.66 4.82 6.47
CA LEU A 27 -3.79 4.69 7.91
C LEU A 27 -3.65 6.04 8.62
N ARG A 28 -2.62 6.83 8.29
CA ARG A 28 -2.41 8.18 8.84
C ARG A 28 -3.61 9.09 8.55
N ALA A 29 -4.03 9.17 7.30
CA ALA A 29 -5.18 9.95 6.86
C ALA A 29 -6.49 9.53 7.56
N THR A 30 -6.66 8.22 7.83
CA THR A 30 -7.80 7.70 8.58
C THR A 30 -7.76 8.12 10.05
N VAL A 31 -6.58 8.08 10.68
CA VAL A 31 -6.42 8.39 12.11
C VAL A 31 -6.56 9.89 12.37
N THR A 32 -5.96 10.74 11.53
CA THR A 32 -5.96 12.20 11.71
C THR A 32 -7.23 12.85 11.16
N GLY A 33 -7.65 12.47 9.95
CA GLY A 33 -8.78 13.08 9.23
C GLY A 33 -10.07 12.26 9.23
N GLY A 34 -10.07 11.06 9.81
CA GLY A 34 -11.24 10.17 9.87
C GLY A 34 -11.39 9.26 8.64
N ARG A 35 -12.36 8.32 8.71
CA ARG A 35 -12.56 7.27 7.70
C ARG A 35 -12.74 7.81 6.28
N ARG A 36 -13.49 8.89 6.09
CA ARG A 36 -13.71 9.50 4.77
C ARG A 36 -12.40 9.99 4.15
N THR A 37 -11.54 10.62 4.94
CA THR A 37 -10.24 11.12 4.51
C THR A 37 -9.30 9.97 4.13
N GLY A 38 -9.28 8.89 4.91
CA GLY A 38 -8.57 7.67 4.55
C GLY A 38 -9.03 7.04 3.23
N LEU A 39 -10.34 6.96 3.00
CA LEU A 39 -10.91 6.46 1.74
C LEU A 39 -10.51 7.33 0.55
N LEU A 40 -10.49 8.65 0.71
CA LEU A 40 -10.09 9.57 -0.34
C LEU A 40 -8.59 9.54 -0.62
N ALA A 41 -7.74 9.30 0.40
CA ALA A 41 -6.34 8.97 0.17
C ALA A 41 -6.20 7.69 -0.68
N GLY A 42 -6.94 6.64 -0.34
CA GLY A 42 -6.97 5.39 -1.12
C GLY A 42 -7.47 5.59 -2.55
N LEU A 43 -8.45 6.46 -2.77
CA LEU A 43 -8.89 6.85 -4.11
C LEU A 43 -7.80 7.57 -4.90
N GLY A 44 -7.07 8.49 -4.25
CA GLY A 44 -5.91 9.16 -4.85
C GLY A 44 -4.86 8.14 -5.31
N VAL A 45 -4.53 7.18 -4.45
CA VAL A 45 -3.61 6.08 -4.77
C VAL A 45 -4.09 5.27 -5.97
N ALA A 46 -5.38 4.90 -6.01
CA ALA A 46 -5.96 4.16 -7.13
C ALA A 46 -5.87 4.94 -8.45
N LEU A 47 -6.11 6.27 -8.43
CA LEU A 47 -5.93 7.13 -9.60
C LEU A 47 -4.46 7.16 -10.07
N GLY A 48 -3.51 7.21 -9.14
CA GLY A 48 -2.07 7.11 -9.46
C GLY A 48 -1.72 5.78 -10.16
N CYS A 49 -2.27 4.67 -9.67
CA CYS A 49 -2.10 3.35 -10.28
C CYS A 49 -2.66 3.32 -11.72
N LEU A 50 -3.82 3.95 -11.96
CA LEU A 50 -4.39 4.05 -13.30
C LEU A 50 -3.54 4.93 -14.23
N THR A 51 -2.94 6.01 -13.72
CA THR A 51 -1.98 6.81 -14.50
C THR A 51 -0.74 6.00 -14.87
N TRP A 52 -0.16 5.25 -13.93
CA TRP A 52 0.93 4.33 -14.20
C TRP A 52 0.56 3.26 -15.22
N ALA A 53 -0.64 2.72 -15.11
CA ALA A 53 -1.14 1.75 -16.07
C ALA A 53 -1.25 2.34 -17.46
N LEU A 54 -1.78 3.56 -17.60
CA LEU A 54 -1.92 4.21 -18.89
C LEU A 54 -0.54 4.48 -19.51
N ALA A 55 0.37 5.06 -18.74
CA ALA A 55 1.74 5.31 -19.16
C ALA A 55 2.45 4.01 -19.57
N SER A 56 2.25 2.93 -18.80
CA SER A 56 2.81 1.62 -19.07
C SER A 56 2.20 0.97 -20.31
N ALA A 57 0.88 1.02 -20.47
CA ALA A 57 0.20 0.47 -21.63
C ALA A 57 0.66 1.14 -22.93
N VAL A 58 0.76 2.47 -22.94
CA VAL A 58 1.25 3.23 -24.10
C VAL A 58 2.74 2.96 -24.31
N GLY A 59 3.55 3.11 -23.27
CA GLY A 59 5.01 2.98 -23.34
C GLY A 59 5.47 1.57 -23.72
N LEU A 60 4.86 0.52 -23.16
CA LEU A 60 5.18 -0.87 -23.49
C LEU A 60 4.72 -1.25 -24.89
N THR A 61 3.57 -0.73 -25.34
CA THR A 61 3.11 -0.96 -26.72
C THR A 61 4.10 -0.34 -27.71
N ALA A 62 4.54 0.91 -27.46
CA ALA A 62 5.54 1.57 -28.28
C ALA A 62 6.91 0.87 -28.21
N LEU A 63 7.34 0.43 -27.02
CA LEU A 63 8.61 -0.26 -26.82
C LEU A 63 8.64 -1.63 -27.53
N LEU A 64 7.54 -2.40 -27.45
CA LEU A 64 7.43 -3.67 -28.17
C LEU A 64 7.46 -3.49 -29.68
N ALA A 65 6.83 -2.42 -30.19
CA ALA A 65 6.89 -2.07 -31.61
C ALA A 65 8.30 -1.65 -32.05
N ALA A 66 9.07 -1.01 -31.17
CA ALA A 66 10.41 -0.51 -31.46
C ALA A 66 11.52 -1.57 -31.28
N SER A 67 11.53 -2.32 -30.17
CA SER A 67 12.58 -3.30 -29.87
C SER A 67 12.16 -4.35 -28.82
N ARG A 68 12.14 -5.61 -29.25
CA ARG A 68 11.90 -6.76 -28.36
C ARG A 68 13.00 -6.94 -27.31
N LEU A 69 14.26 -6.69 -27.66
CA LEU A 69 15.38 -6.78 -26.73
C LEU A 69 15.26 -5.76 -25.59
N ALA A 70 14.90 -4.52 -25.91
CA ALA A 70 14.73 -3.47 -24.90
C ALA A 70 13.59 -3.81 -23.93
N PHE A 71 12.49 -4.37 -24.45
CA PHE A 71 11.40 -4.89 -23.63
C PHE A 71 11.86 -6.02 -22.69
N ASP A 72 12.63 -6.99 -23.19
CA ASP A 72 13.14 -8.09 -22.37
C ASP A 72 14.08 -7.61 -21.25
N VAL A 73 14.96 -6.65 -21.55
CA VAL A 73 15.85 -6.02 -20.55
C VAL A 73 15.04 -5.33 -19.45
N LEU A 74 14.04 -4.51 -19.84
CA LEU A 74 13.17 -3.82 -18.88
C LEU A 74 12.43 -4.83 -17.98
N ARG A 75 11.92 -5.91 -18.58
CA ARG A 75 11.20 -6.98 -17.87
C ARG A 75 12.09 -7.64 -16.81
N VAL A 76 13.31 -8.03 -17.18
CA VAL A 76 14.25 -8.69 -16.27
C VAL A 76 14.72 -7.74 -15.16
N ALA A 77 15.05 -6.49 -15.51
CA ALA A 77 15.50 -5.49 -14.54
C ALA A 77 14.42 -5.21 -13.48
N GLY A 78 13.16 -5.05 -13.90
CA GLY A 78 12.09 -4.82 -12.94
C GLY A 78 11.74 -6.04 -12.09
N ALA A 79 11.86 -7.26 -12.63
CA ALA A 79 11.74 -8.48 -11.82
C ALA A 79 12.82 -8.54 -10.71
N ALA A 80 14.08 -8.24 -11.03
CA ALA A 80 15.16 -8.17 -10.05
C ALA A 80 14.90 -7.12 -8.95
N TYR A 81 14.38 -5.95 -9.34
CA TYR A 81 14.03 -4.88 -8.39
C TYR A 81 12.88 -5.28 -7.45
N LEU A 82 11.87 -5.99 -7.96
CA LEU A 82 10.77 -6.50 -7.13
C LEU A 82 11.24 -7.57 -6.14
N LEU A 83 12.16 -8.46 -6.55
CA LEU A 83 12.79 -9.42 -5.65
C LEU A 83 13.57 -8.70 -4.54
N TRP A 84 14.31 -7.65 -4.88
CA TRP A 84 15.01 -6.82 -3.90
C TRP A 84 14.04 -6.14 -2.92
N LEU A 85 12.95 -5.54 -3.40
CA LEU A 85 11.93 -4.93 -2.55
C LEU A 85 11.26 -5.96 -1.63
N GLY A 86 10.92 -7.14 -2.15
CA GLY A 86 10.35 -8.24 -1.36
C GLY A 86 11.30 -8.71 -0.26
N GLY A 87 12.58 -8.92 -0.61
CA GLY A 87 13.63 -9.27 0.35
C GLY A 87 13.83 -8.21 1.43
N ARG A 88 13.84 -6.92 1.04
CA ARG A 88 13.92 -5.80 1.98
C ARG A 88 12.72 -5.74 2.93
N ALA A 89 11.50 -5.97 2.43
CA ALA A 89 10.29 -6.01 3.26
C ALA A 89 10.35 -7.12 4.32
N LEU A 90 10.76 -8.34 3.91
CA LEU A 90 10.97 -9.46 4.82
C LEU A 90 12.06 -9.15 5.86
N TRP A 91 13.16 -8.52 5.46
CA TRP A 91 14.23 -8.10 6.36
C TRP A 91 13.75 -7.09 7.41
N THR A 92 12.98 -6.08 7.01
CA THR A 92 12.41 -5.09 7.94
C THR A 92 11.41 -5.71 8.91
N ALA A 93 10.55 -6.63 8.43
CA ALA A 93 9.60 -7.35 9.27
C ALA A 93 10.32 -8.19 10.35
N ARG A 94 11.42 -8.86 9.99
CA ARG A 94 12.22 -9.66 10.93
C ARG A 94 12.94 -8.84 11.99
N ARG A 95 13.29 -7.59 11.71
CA ARG A 95 14.03 -6.72 12.65
C ARG A 95 13.13 -5.99 13.65
N GLY A 96 11.80 -6.20 13.61
CA GLY A 96 10.86 -5.57 14.56
C GLY A 96 10.83 -4.04 14.49
N ARG A 97 11.56 -3.42 13.55
CA ARG A 97 11.42 -2.02 13.21
C ARG A 97 10.12 -1.88 12.43
N ALA A 98 9.00 -1.86 13.16
CA ALA A 98 7.94 -0.96 12.78
C ALA A 98 8.63 0.38 12.47
N ALA A 99 8.41 0.92 11.28
CA ALA A 99 8.79 2.29 10.97
C ALA A 99 7.98 3.19 11.90
N GLY A 100 8.46 3.30 13.14
CA GLY A 100 7.98 4.16 14.18
C GLY A 100 8.56 5.53 13.93
N GLU A 101 7.99 6.23 12.96
CA GLU A 101 7.91 7.68 12.97
C GLU A 101 6.43 8.04 13.03
N ALA A 102 5.74 7.55 14.06
CA ALA A 102 4.54 8.20 14.57
C ALA A 102 4.97 9.31 15.53
N GLY A 103 5.76 10.25 14.99
CA GLY A 103 6.14 11.49 15.66
C GLY A 103 5.26 12.62 15.14
N THR A 104 4.80 13.43 16.10
CA THR A 104 4.01 14.67 15.98
C THR A 104 2.52 14.52 15.67
N ALA A 105 1.71 15.07 16.58
CA ALA A 105 0.28 15.27 16.43
C ALA A 105 0.02 16.30 15.32
N ASP A 106 0.07 15.84 14.07
CA ASP A 106 -0.21 16.70 12.91
C ASP A 106 -1.69 17.03 12.81
N ALA A 107 -1.94 18.26 12.37
CA ALA A 107 -3.26 18.80 12.12
C ALA A 107 -4.17 17.84 11.31
N PRO A 108 -5.50 17.88 11.52
CA PRO A 108 -6.41 17.03 10.77
C PRO A 108 -6.25 17.26 9.27
N MET A 109 -5.87 16.19 8.55
CA MET A 109 -5.69 16.23 7.11
C MET A 109 -7.03 16.49 6.42
N SER A 110 -7.07 17.47 5.51
CA SER A 110 -8.28 17.75 4.75
C SER A 110 -8.54 16.65 3.70
N TRP A 111 -9.79 16.49 3.28
CA TRP A 111 -10.14 15.48 2.28
C TRP A 111 -9.49 15.74 0.90
N ARG A 112 -9.29 17.01 0.53
CA ARG A 112 -8.63 17.42 -0.73
C ARG A 112 -7.15 17.09 -0.69
N GLU A 113 -6.52 17.37 0.44
CA GLU A 113 -5.12 17.07 0.68
C GLU A 113 -4.89 15.56 0.68
N ALA A 114 -5.74 14.77 1.36
CA ALA A 114 -5.63 13.32 1.36
C ALA A 114 -5.69 12.72 -0.05
N LEU A 115 -6.65 13.15 -0.88
CA LEU A 115 -6.74 12.73 -2.28
C LEU A 115 -5.48 13.07 -3.08
N ARG A 116 -5.02 14.34 -2.99
CA ARG A 116 -3.82 14.81 -3.71
C ARG A 116 -2.57 14.08 -3.27
N THR A 117 -2.37 13.95 -1.96
CA THR A 117 -1.23 13.25 -1.36
C THR A 117 -1.25 11.77 -1.74
N GLY A 118 -2.43 11.13 -1.76
CA GLY A 118 -2.58 9.76 -2.24
C GLY A 118 -2.12 9.60 -3.69
N PHE A 119 -2.58 10.49 -4.56
CA PHE A 119 -2.22 10.50 -5.97
C PHE A 119 -0.71 10.72 -6.18
N THR A 120 -0.15 11.77 -5.59
CA THR A 120 1.27 12.11 -5.78
C THR A 120 2.20 11.09 -5.13
N THR A 121 1.86 10.57 -3.95
CA THR A 121 2.65 9.53 -3.28
C THR A 121 2.72 8.28 -4.13
N ASN A 122 1.60 7.84 -4.71
CA ASN A 122 1.58 6.67 -5.57
C ASN A 122 2.33 6.91 -6.89
N LEU A 123 2.15 8.08 -7.51
CA LEU A 123 2.84 8.43 -8.75
C LEU A 123 4.37 8.42 -8.58
N LEU A 124 4.85 8.91 -7.43
CA LEU A 124 6.26 8.92 -7.06
C LEU A 124 6.75 7.60 -6.45
N ASN A 125 5.90 6.57 -6.36
CA ASN A 125 6.25 5.30 -5.75
C ASN A 125 6.95 4.38 -6.78
N PRO A 126 8.28 4.20 -6.69
CA PRO A 126 9.00 3.39 -7.68
C PRO A 126 8.58 1.92 -7.65
N LYS A 127 8.01 1.42 -6.54
CA LYS A 127 7.43 0.06 -6.47
C LYS A 127 6.32 -0.10 -7.49
N ILE A 128 5.45 0.90 -7.62
CA ILE A 128 4.28 0.85 -8.48
C ILE A 128 4.69 1.01 -9.94
N GLY A 129 5.55 1.99 -10.24
CA GLY A 129 6.10 2.16 -11.59
C GLY A 129 6.77 0.89 -12.10
N VAL A 130 7.64 0.27 -11.30
CA VAL A 130 8.30 -0.99 -11.69
C VAL A 130 7.31 -2.15 -11.81
N PHE A 131 6.33 -2.28 -10.91
CA PHE A 131 5.28 -3.30 -11.01
C PHE A 131 4.53 -3.21 -12.36
N TYR A 132 4.07 -2.02 -12.74
CA TYR A 132 3.37 -1.82 -14.01
C TYR A 132 4.29 -2.04 -15.23
N MET A 133 5.52 -1.53 -15.19
CA MET A 133 6.42 -1.59 -16.34
C MET A 133 7.04 -2.97 -16.58
N SER A 134 7.21 -3.78 -15.53
CA SER A 134 7.96 -5.05 -15.65
C SER A 134 7.14 -6.30 -15.37
N LEU A 135 6.17 -6.23 -14.46
CA LEU A 135 5.46 -7.41 -13.98
C LEU A 135 4.14 -7.60 -14.71
N LEU A 136 3.37 -6.52 -14.90
CA LEU A 136 2.12 -6.55 -15.66
C LEU A 136 2.25 -7.22 -17.03
N PRO A 137 3.19 -6.83 -17.92
CA PRO A 137 3.31 -7.45 -19.24
C PRO A 137 3.51 -8.97 -19.23
N GLN A 138 4.01 -9.54 -18.14
CA GLN A 138 4.23 -10.99 -18.02
C GLN A 138 2.92 -11.79 -17.96
N PHE A 139 1.82 -11.15 -17.55
CA PHE A 139 0.52 -11.78 -17.47
C PHE A 139 -0.30 -11.62 -18.75
N VAL A 140 0.15 -10.81 -19.72
CA VAL A 140 -0.59 -10.61 -20.95
C VAL A 140 -0.49 -11.87 -21.82
N PRO A 141 -1.62 -12.52 -22.16
CA PRO A 141 -1.60 -13.70 -23.02
C PRO A 141 -1.00 -13.38 -24.39
N GLN A 142 -0.32 -14.35 -24.99
CA GLN A 142 0.16 -14.21 -26.37
C GLN A 142 -1.02 -13.93 -27.32
N GLY A 143 -0.84 -12.97 -28.24
CA GLY A 143 -1.87 -12.55 -29.18
C GLY A 143 -2.93 -11.58 -28.62
N ALA A 144 -2.92 -11.28 -27.31
CA ALA A 144 -3.81 -10.26 -26.73
C ALA A 144 -3.26 -8.85 -26.93
N SER A 145 -4.16 -7.85 -26.99
CA SER A 145 -3.76 -6.44 -27.01
C SER A 145 -3.08 -6.06 -25.69
N MET A 146 -1.81 -5.63 -25.77
CA MET A 146 -1.03 -5.12 -24.62
C MET A 146 -1.77 -3.98 -23.92
N PHE A 147 -2.30 -3.03 -24.69
CA PHE A 147 -3.01 -1.86 -24.16
C PHE A 147 -4.27 -2.26 -23.38
N TRP A 148 -5.21 -2.96 -24.01
CA TRP A 148 -6.49 -3.30 -23.38
C TRP A 148 -6.33 -4.27 -22.20
N THR A 149 -5.41 -5.22 -22.31
CA THR A 149 -5.13 -6.16 -21.22
C THR A 149 -4.49 -5.43 -20.02
N SER A 150 -3.63 -4.44 -20.26
CA SER A 150 -3.07 -3.60 -19.19
C SER A 150 -4.12 -2.78 -18.47
N MET A 151 -5.07 -2.20 -19.21
CA MET A 151 -6.16 -1.43 -18.62
C MET A 151 -7.07 -2.32 -17.76
N LEU A 152 -7.36 -3.55 -18.23
CA LEU A 152 -8.11 -4.53 -17.46
C LEU A 152 -7.39 -4.91 -16.16
N PHE A 153 -6.09 -5.25 -16.23
CA PHE A 153 -5.29 -5.58 -15.06
C PHE A 153 -5.19 -4.40 -14.09
N ALA A 154 -5.05 -3.18 -14.59
CA ALA A 154 -5.07 -1.99 -13.77
C ALA A 154 -6.40 -1.76 -13.05
N ALA A 155 -7.52 -2.02 -13.72
CA ALA A 155 -8.84 -1.94 -13.10
C ALA A 155 -9.00 -2.97 -11.98
N ILE A 156 -8.56 -4.22 -12.21
CA ILE A 156 -8.54 -5.27 -11.18
C ILE A 156 -7.72 -4.83 -9.97
N HIS A 157 -6.49 -4.36 -10.19
CA HIS A 157 -5.60 -3.89 -9.12
C HIS A 157 -6.18 -2.68 -8.38
N ALA A 158 -6.80 -1.72 -9.08
CA ALA A 158 -7.44 -0.56 -8.47
C ALA A 158 -8.61 -0.97 -7.57
N VAL A 159 -9.46 -1.92 -8.00
CA VAL A 159 -10.54 -2.46 -7.17
C VAL A 159 -9.98 -3.15 -5.93
N GLN A 160 -8.95 -4.00 -6.08
CA GLN A 160 -8.30 -4.66 -4.95
C GLN A 160 -7.71 -3.64 -3.95
N GLY A 161 -7.04 -2.61 -4.46
CA GLY A 161 -6.51 -1.51 -3.66
C GLY A 161 -7.59 -0.78 -2.89
N LEU A 162 -8.69 -0.40 -3.54
CA LEU A 162 -9.82 0.28 -2.90
C LEU A 162 -10.49 -0.59 -1.82
N LEU A 163 -10.64 -1.90 -2.07
CA LEU A 163 -11.16 -2.83 -1.07
C LEU A 163 -10.24 -2.94 0.14
N TRP A 164 -8.93 -3.08 -0.09
CA TRP A 164 -7.92 -3.15 0.96
C TRP A 164 -7.86 -1.85 1.79
N PHE A 165 -7.78 -0.70 1.13
CA PHE A 165 -7.78 0.60 1.80
C PHE A 165 -9.10 0.87 2.52
N GLY A 166 -10.22 0.41 1.96
CA GLY A 166 -11.54 0.46 2.61
C GLY A 166 -11.57 -0.35 3.91
N LEU A 167 -11.02 -1.56 3.89
CA LEU A 167 -10.86 -2.40 5.07
C LEU A 167 -9.98 -1.70 6.12
N LEU A 168 -8.79 -1.22 5.73
CA LEU A 168 -7.89 -0.52 6.63
C LEU A 168 -8.52 0.73 7.25
N ALA A 169 -9.20 1.55 6.44
CA ALA A 169 -9.89 2.74 6.91
C ALA A 169 -11.06 2.40 7.85
N ALA A 170 -11.74 1.27 7.64
CA ALA A 170 -12.78 0.78 8.53
C ALA A 170 -12.20 0.33 9.88
N VAL A 171 -11.14 -0.49 9.86
CA VAL A 171 -10.48 -1.02 11.07
C VAL A 171 -9.84 0.12 11.87
N ALA A 172 -9.04 0.97 11.24
CA ALA A 172 -8.40 2.11 11.90
C ALA A 172 -9.44 3.15 12.36
N GLY A 173 -10.51 3.38 11.58
CA GLY A 173 -11.61 4.25 11.98
C GLY A 173 -12.42 3.70 13.17
N ALA A 174 -12.57 2.38 13.29
CA ALA A 174 -13.18 1.72 14.44
C ALA A 174 -12.25 1.81 15.66
N ALA A 175 -10.95 1.53 15.50
CA ALA A 175 -9.95 1.68 16.56
C ALA A 175 -9.92 3.11 17.11
N ARG A 176 -9.93 4.14 16.24
CA ARG A 176 -10.03 5.55 16.64
C ARG A 176 -11.31 5.83 17.44
N ARG A 177 -12.47 5.31 17.00
CA ARG A 177 -13.74 5.47 17.72
C ARG A 177 -13.75 4.77 19.07
N VAL A 178 -13.15 3.59 19.17
CA VAL A 178 -13.06 2.81 20.41
C VAL A 178 -12.08 3.45 21.39
N LEU A 179 -10.87 3.81 20.94
CA LEU A 179 -9.83 4.45 21.75
C LEU A 179 -10.18 5.89 22.13
N GLY A 180 -10.99 6.59 21.33
CA GLY A 180 -11.52 7.92 21.66
C GLY A 180 -12.56 7.91 22.79
N ARG A 181 -13.07 6.74 23.21
CA ARG A 181 -14.01 6.65 24.33
C ARG A 181 -13.28 6.90 25.67
N PRO A 182 -13.71 7.88 26.49
CA PRO A 182 -13.05 8.20 27.76
C PRO A 182 -12.90 6.99 28.69
N ALA A 183 -13.92 6.12 28.73
CA ALA A 183 -13.90 4.90 29.56
C ALA A 183 -12.85 3.87 29.11
N VAL A 184 -12.66 3.69 27.79
CA VAL A 184 -11.68 2.75 27.23
C VAL A 184 -10.27 3.27 27.46
N ARG A 185 -10.05 4.56 27.21
CA ARG A 185 -8.77 5.22 27.47
C ARG A 185 -8.40 5.18 28.96
N ARG A 186 -9.37 5.40 29.86
CA ARG A 186 -9.18 5.27 31.31
C ARG A 186 -8.83 3.84 31.72
N ARG A 187 -9.52 2.81 31.20
CA ARG A 187 -9.18 1.41 31.48
C ARG A 187 -7.79 1.02 30.97
N LEU A 188 -7.41 1.45 29.77
CA LEU A 188 -6.06 1.23 29.24
C LEU A 188 -5.00 1.87 30.13
N GLN A 189 -5.20 3.12 30.56
CA GLN A 189 -4.29 3.79 31.49
C GLN A 189 -4.20 3.07 32.85
N GLN A 190 -5.33 2.58 33.37
CA GLN A 190 -5.35 1.80 34.61
C GLN A 190 -4.58 0.48 34.47
N VAL A 191 -4.80 -0.28 33.39
CA VAL A 191 -4.07 -1.54 33.16
C VAL A 191 -2.57 -1.31 33.00
N MET A 192 -2.17 -0.30 32.23
CA MET A 192 -0.75 0.06 32.11
C MET A 192 -0.16 0.52 33.44
N GLY A 193 -0.90 1.31 34.22
CA GLY A 193 -0.49 1.74 35.56
C GLY A 193 -0.30 0.55 36.50
N VAL A 194 -1.24 -0.40 36.51
CA VAL A 194 -1.12 -1.63 37.29
C VAL A 194 0.06 -2.48 36.83
N ALA A 195 0.28 -2.60 35.51
CA ALA A 195 1.41 -3.33 34.97
C ALA A 195 2.76 -2.69 35.37
N PHE A 196 2.86 -1.35 35.33
CA PHE A 196 4.07 -0.65 35.78
C PHE A 196 4.29 -0.71 37.28
N ILE A 197 3.23 -0.62 38.08
CA ILE A 197 3.31 -0.84 39.53
C ILE A 197 3.80 -2.26 39.81
N GLY A 198 3.19 -3.27 39.17
CA GLY A 198 3.61 -4.67 39.32
C GLY A 198 5.06 -4.90 38.89
N PHE A 199 5.49 -4.29 37.78
CA PHE A 199 6.88 -4.35 37.32
C PHE A 199 7.84 -3.66 38.28
N GLY A 200 7.47 -2.48 38.81
CA GLY A 200 8.27 -1.75 39.81
C GLY A 200 8.39 -2.50 41.15
N LEU A 201 7.31 -3.13 41.61
CA LEU A 201 7.31 -3.97 42.81
C LEU A 201 8.17 -5.22 42.63
N LYS A 202 8.08 -5.90 41.48
CA LYS A 202 8.96 -7.03 41.14
C LYS A 202 10.42 -6.59 41.15
N LEU A 203 10.74 -5.47 40.50
CA LEU A 203 12.11 -4.94 40.45
C LEU A 203 12.64 -4.59 41.85
N ALA A 204 11.80 -4.03 42.72
CA ALA A 204 12.16 -3.73 44.11
C ALA A 204 12.34 -4.99 44.98
N ALA A 205 11.67 -6.10 44.64
CA ALA A 205 11.76 -7.38 45.33
C ALA A 205 12.92 -8.27 44.82
N ASP A 206 13.44 -8.02 43.61
CA ASP A 206 14.61 -8.69 43.03
C ASP A 206 15.95 -8.12 43.57
N HIS A 207 15.96 -7.55 44.79
CA HIS A 207 17.13 -7.03 45.51
C HIS A 207 17.39 -7.79 46.81
#